data_AF-A0A960VCV0-F1
#
_entry.id   AF-A0A960VCV0-F1
#
_cell.length_a   1.000
_cell.length_b   1.000
_cell.length_c   1.000
_cell.angle_alpha   90.00
_cell.angle_beta   90.00
_cell.angle_gamma   90.00
#
_symmetry.space_group_name_H-M   'P 1'
#
loop_
_entity.id
_entity.type
_entity.pdbx_description
1 polymer ?
#
loop_
_entity_poly.entity_id
_entity_poly.type
_entity_poly.pdbx_seq_one_letter_code
_entity_poly.pdbx_strand_id
1 'polypeptide(L)'
;MELKKVYNEDLNLKQFIPIEPLTEEEKEGIVLAVKSAFLKLKNLYSQIVPIFNEYGFKPPSAGVIARDLSEKIEASIIQHCRTFNKGIKFADLARFGKRWEVKICKNSGLTINQSAIIDGENYIVVNYKDNSSVKKIWILWNAQGNFFTAKRSNSNARSIDNKNSKQNIEVIYNEK
;
A
#
# COMPACT_ATOMS: atom_id res chain seq x y z
N MET A 1 -3.85 -31.40 -52.81
CA MET A 1 -4.58 -30.29 -52.17
C MET A 1 -4.27 -30.36 -50.68
N GLU A 2 -3.15 -29.76 -50.26
CA GLU A 2 -2.68 -29.81 -48.87
C GLU A 2 -3.39 -28.75 -48.04
N LEU A 3 -4.12 -29.18 -47.02
CA LEU A 3 -4.74 -28.33 -46.02
C LEU A 3 -3.67 -27.89 -45.02
N LYS A 4 -3.16 -26.67 -45.18
CA LYS A 4 -2.36 -26.00 -44.14
C LYS A 4 -3.24 -25.76 -42.91
N LYS A 5 -2.90 -26.41 -41.79
CA LYS A 5 -3.38 -26.00 -40.46
C LYS A 5 -2.76 -24.66 -40.12
N VAL A 6 -3.58 -23.60 -40.16
CA VAL A 6 -3.25 -22.31 -39.53
C VAL A 6 -3.47 -22.49 -38.04
N TYR A 7 -2.38 -22.63 -37.28
CA TYR A 7 -2.42 -22.46 -35.83
C TYR A 7 -2.60 -20.97 -35.55
N ASN A 8 -3.76 -20.59 -35.01
CA ASN A 8 -3.96 -19.26 -34.42
C ASN A 8 -3.23 -19.23 -33.07
N GLU A 9 -2.11 -18.50 -33.01
CA GLU A 9 -1.28 -18.30 -31.82
C GLU A 9 -1.73 -17.11 -30.92
N ASP A 10 -2.96 -16.62 -31.03
CA ASP A 10 -3.38 -15.38 -30.33
C ASP A 10 -4.56 -15.54 -29.38
N LEU A 11 -4.45 -16.45 -28.41
CA LEU A 11 -5.29 -16.44 -27.21
C LEU A 11 -4.45 -16.30 -25.94
N ASN A 12 -3.61 -15.26 -25.89
CA ASN A 12 -3.12 -14.73 -24.62
C ASN A 12 -4.21 -13.86 -23.99
N LEU A 13 -5.33 -14.50 -23.63
CA LEU A 13 -6.31 -13.94 -22.71
C LEU A 13 -5.57 -13.76 -21.38
N LYS A 14 -5.04 -12.56 -21.14
CA LYS A 14 -4.82 -12.08 -19.77
C LYS A 14 -6.17 -12.26 -19.07
N GLN A 15 -6.31 -13.35 -18.33
CA GLN A 15 -7.49 -13.61 -17.54
C GLN A 15 -7.77 -12.34 -16.73
N PHE A 16 -8.88 -11.69 -17.07
CA PHE A 16 -9.47 -10.64 -16.29
C PHE A 16 -9.90 -11.32 -14.99
N ILE A 17 -8.97 -11.45 -14.04
CA ILE A 17 -9.33 -11.86 -12.68
C ILE A 17 -10.18 -10.71 -12.16
N PRO A 18 -11.48 -10.92 -11.90
CA PRO A 18 -12.35 -9.87 -11.37
C PRO A 18 -11.68 -9.28 -10.13
N ILE A 19 -11.63 -7.95 -10.06
CA ILE A 19 -11.25 -7.30 -8.81
C ILE A 19 -12.40 -7.58 -7.85
N GLU A 20 -12.23 -8.59 -6.99
CA GLU A 20 -13.20 -8.82 -5.91
C GLU A 20 -13.11 -7.64 -4.94
N PRO A 21 -14.20 -6.85 -4.77
CA PRO A 21 -14.21 -5.73 -3.85
C PRO A 21 -13.85 -6.17 -2.44
N LEU A 22 -13.36 -5.24 -1.62
CA LEU A 22 -13.24 -5.51 -0.19
C LEU A 22 -14.64 -5.63 0.41
N THR A 23 -14.86 -6.64 1.25
CA THR A 23 -16.04 -6.72 2.11
C THR A 23 -15.94 -5.63 3.18
N GLU A 24 -17.09 -5.25 3.78
CA GLU A 24 -17.07 -4.29 4.88
C GLU A 24 -16.26 -4.79 6.08
N GLU A 25 -16.33 -6.10 6.37
CA GLU A 25 -15.51 -6.74 7.41
C GLU A 25 -14.00 -6.59 7.12
N GLU A 26 -13.57 -6.75 5.87
CA GLU A 26 -12.17 -6.55 5.49
C GLU A 26 -11.75 -5.09 5.63
N LYS A 27 -12.62 -4.14 5.25
CA LYS A 27 -12.36 -2.71 5.42
C LYS A 27 -12.19 -2.37 6.89
N GLU A 28 -13.10 -2.84 7.75
CA GLU A 28 -13.01 -2.66 9.19
C GLU A 28 -11.74 -3.28 9.77
N GLY A 29 -11.40 -4.51 9.36
CA GLY A 29 -10.18 -5.20 9.77
C GLY A 29 -8.90 -4.43 9.38
N ILE A 30 -8.84 -3.88 8.17
CA ILE A 30 -7.74 -3.03 7.72
C ILE A 30 -7.66 -1.75 8.56
N VAL A 31 -8.78 -1.07 8.77
CA VAL A 31 -8.83 0.16 9.59
C VAL A 31 -8.39 -0.12 11.03
N LEU A 32 -8.80 -1.24 11.61
CA LEU A 32 -8.41 -1.66 12.95
C LEU A 32 -6.91 -1.95 13.04
N ALA A 33 -6.35 -2.71 12.08
CA ALA A 33 -4.93 -3.02 12.01
C ALA A 33 -4.08 -1.74 11.96
N VAL A 34 -4.45 -0.81 11.07
CA VAL A 34 -3.77 0.48 10.90
C VAL A 34 -3.86 1.31 12.18
N LYS A 35 -5.07 1.54 12.72
CA LYS A 35 -5.25 2.37 13.93
C LYS A 35 -4.49 1.80 15.13
N SER A 36 -4.52 0.48 15.30
CA SER A 36 -3.81 -0.20 16.38
C SER A 36 -2.29 -0.03 16.26
N ALA A 37 -1.75 -0.18 15.06
CA ALA A 37 -0.32 0.02 14.81
C ALA A 37 0.12 1.48 15.07
N PHE A 38 -0.66 2.45 14.59
CA PHE A 38 -0.37 3.86 14.81
C PHE A 38 -0.56 4.31 16.26
N LEU A 39 -1.50 3.71 17.00
CA LEU A 39 -1.64 3.96 18.44
C LEU A 39 -0.41 3.45 19.22
N LYS A 40 0.08 2.24 18.90
CA LYS A 40 1.32 1.72 19.50
C LYS A 40 2.51 2.62 19.16
N LEU A 41 2.59 3.12 17.92
CA LEU A 41 3.63 4.06 17.52
C LEU A 41 3.55 5.38 18.30
N LYS A 42 2.35 5.96 18.45
CA LYS A 42 2.13 7.17 19.24
C LYS A 42 2.61 6.98 20.69
N ASN A 43 2.25 5.86 21.30
CA ASN A 43 2.65 5.55 22.67
C ASN A 43 4.17 5.39 22.79
N LEU A 44 4.81 4.69 21.85
CA LEU A 44 6.27 4.59 21.80
C LEU A 44 6.92 5.98 21.70
N TYR A 45 6.44 6.83 20.80
CA TYR A 45 6.95 8.19 20.63
C TYR A 45 6.80 9.06 21.87
N SER A 46 5.68 8.93 22.60
CA SER A 46 5.50 9.66 23.86
C SER A 46 6.53 9.28 24.93
N GLN A 47 7.09 8.07 24.87
CA GLN A 47 8.11 7.60 25.81
C GLN A 47 9.53 7.96 25.36
N ILE A 48 9.86 7.78 24.07
CA ILE A 48 11.25 7.93 23.60
C ILE A 48 11.60 9.38 23.27
N VAL A 49 10.66 10.19 22.78
CA VAL A 49 10.98 11.58 22.35
C VAL A 49 11.54 12.43 23.49
N PRO A 50 10.97 12.40 24.72
CA PRO A 50 11.55 13.12 25.86
C PRO A 50 13.01 12.72 26.13
N ILE A 51 13.31 11.41 26.08
CA ILE A 51 14.66 10.88 26.30
C ILE A 51 15.62 11.39 25.20
N PHE A 52 15.22 11.29 23.93
CA PHE A 52 16.04 11.81 22.83
C PHE A 52 16.34 13.29 23.01
N ASN A 53 15.34 14.08 23.38
CA ASN A 53 15.49 15.52 23.60
C ASN A 53 16.41 15.83 24.79
N GLU A 54 16.32 15.07 25.88
CA GLU A 54 17.17 15.22 27.08
C GLU A 54 18.66 15.08 26.74
N TYR A 55 18.99 14.13 25.86
CA TYR A 55 20.37 13.89 25.41
C TYR A 55 20.75 14.67 24.14
N GLY A 56 19.91 15.59 23.66
CA GLY A 56 20.18 16.40 22.46
C GLY A 56 20.14 15.63 21.13
N PHE A 57 19.59 14.42 21.10
CA PHE A 57 19.43 13.61 19.89
C PHE A 57 18.11 13.92 19.17
N LYS A 58 18.08 13.67 17.86
CA LYS A 58 16.84 13.70 17.07
C LYS A 58 16.21 12.31 17.03
N PRO A 59 14.92 12.15 17.33
CA PRO A 59 14.24 10.86 17.23
C PRO A 59 14.27 10.34 15.78
N PRO A 60 14.15 9.02 15.56
CA PRO A 60 14.11 8.43 14.23
C PRO A 60 13.11 9.14 13.32
N SER A 61 13.49 9.29 12.05
CA SER A 61 12.62 9.95 11.08
C SER A 61 11.45 9.05 10.68
N ALA A 62 10.36 9.68 10.28
CA ALA A 62 9.12 9.03 9.89
C ALA A 62 9.29 8.01 8.74
N GLY A 63 10.33 8.16 7.90
CA GLY A 63 10.63 7.24 6.81
C GLY A 63 11.24 5.91 7.25
N VAL A 64 12.04 5.90 8.33
CA VAL A 64 12.64 4.66 8.87
C VAL A 64 11.55 3.77 9.47
N ILE A 65 10.60 4.38 10.18
CA ILE A 65 9.49 3.67 10.82
C ILE A 65 8.44 3.20 9.83
N ALA A 66 8.29 3.87 8.70
CA ALA A 66 7.28 3.52 7.71
C ALA A 66 7.41 2.07 7.23
N ARG A 67 8.63 1.53 7.11
CA ARG A 67 8.86 0.14 6.73
C ARG A 67 8.45 -0.85 7.82
N ASP A 68 9.01 -0.71 9.03
CA ASP A 68 8.68 -1.64 10.13
C ASP A 68 7.19 -1.59 10.49
N LEU A 69 6.57 -0.42 10.32
CA LEU A 69 5.15 -0.23 10.56
C LEU A 69 4.29 -0.86 9.46
N SER A 70 4.69 -0.81 8.18
CA SER A 70 3.95 -1.48 7.11
C SER A 70 3.92 -2.99 7.32
N GLU A 71 5.08 -3.59 7.63
CA GLU A 71 5.20 -5.03 7.89
C GLU A 71 4.30 -5.47 9.08
N LYS A 72 4.26 -4.67 10.16
CA LYS A 72 3.37 -4.91 11.32
C LYS A 72 1.88 -4.79 10.96
N ILE A 73 1.53 -3.82 10.12
CA ILE A 73 0.14 -3.64 9.66
C ILE A 73 -0.27 -4.82 8.78
N GLU A 74 0.57 -5.25 7.85
CA GLU A 74 0.30 -6.39 6.96
C GLU A 74 0.10 -7.68 7.75
N ALA A 75 0.96 -7.96 8.73
CA ALA A 75 0.79 -9.09 9.63
C ALA A 75 -0.55 -9.04 10.39
N SER A 76 -0.96 -7.86 10.85
CA SER A 76 -2.25 -7.68 11.54
C SER A 76 -3.45 -7.79 10.59
N ILE A 77 -3.33 -7.34 9.34
CA ILE A 77 -4.37 -7.53 8.30
C ILE A 77 -4.60 -9.02 8.06
N ILE A 78 -3.54 -9.82 7.92
CA ILE A 78 -3.65 -11.28 7.74
C ILE A 78 -4.37 -11.94 8.92
N GLN A 79 -4.19 -11.43 10.14
CA GLN A 79 -4.89 -11.93 11.33
C GLN A 79 -6.39 -11.60 11.35
N HIS A 80 -6.77 -10.40 10.87
CA HIS A 80 -8.16 -9.93 10.93
C HIS A 80 -8.97 -10.26 9.68
N CYS A 81 -8.34 -10.42 8.53
CA CYS A 81 -9.00 -10.59 7.24
C CYS A 81 -8.61 -11.93 6.63
N ARG A 82 -9.52 -12.93 6.70
CA ARG A 82 -9.24 -14.35 6.32
C ARG A 82 -8.86 -14.57 4.86
N THR A 83 -9.25 -13.65 3.99
CA THR A 83 -8.96 -13.66 2.54
C THR A 83 -7.55 -13.18 2.22
N PHE A 84 -6.92 -12.48 3.16
CA PHE A 84 -5.54 -12.04 3.07
C PHE A 84 -4.61 -13.11 3.61
N ASN A 85 -3.49 -13.28 2.94
CA ASN A 85 -2.44 -14.21 3.32
C ASN A 85 -1.07 -13.57 3.08
N LYS A 86 -0.04 -14.23 3.62
CA LYS A 86 1.34 -13.84 3.37
C LYS A 86 1.62 -13.95 1.87
N GLY A 87 2.13 -12.88 1.28
CA GLY A 87 2.42 -12.86 -0.15
C GLY A 87 3.54 -13.82 -0.55
N ILE A 88 3.70 -13.98 -1.87
CA ILE A 88 4.70 -14.87 -2.47
C ILE A 88 5.89 -14.02 -2.96
N LYS A 89 7.13 -14.47 -2.67
CA LYS A 89 8.40 -13.81 -3.02
C LYS A 89 8.60 -12.47 -2.28
N PHE A 90 8.58 -11.35 -3.01
CA PHE A 90 8.91 -10.01 -2.53
C PHE A 90 7.68 -9.20 -2.10
N ALA A 91 6.48 -9.79 -2.15
CA ALA A 91 5.26 -9.16 -1.67
C ALA A 91 4.94 -9.73 -0.29
N ASP A 92 4.76 -8.85 0.69
CA ASP A 92 4.44 -9.26 2.07
C ASP A 92 2.96 -9.62 2.24
N LEU A 93 2.08 -9.14 1.35
CA LEU A 93 0.64 -9.36 1.41
C LEU A 93 0.06 -9.84 0.07
N ALA A 94 -0.90 -10.77 0.12
CA ALA A 94 -1.68 -11.20 -1.04
C ALA A 94 -3.14 -11.49 -0.68
N ARG A 95 -4.03 -11.34 -1.66
CA ARG A 95 -5.47 -11.70 -1.58
C ARG A 95 -5.93 -12.19 -2.94
N PHE A 96 -6.56 -13.37 -2.98
CA PHE A 96 -7.02 -14.03 -4.21
C PHE A 96 -5.99 -14.07 -5.34
N GLY A 97 -4.74 -14.40 -5.00
CA GLY A 97 -3.63 -14.49 -5.97
C GLY A 97 -3.12 -13.14 -6.48
N LYS A 98 -3.65 -12.00 -6.01
CA LYS A 98 -3.17 -10.66 -6.32
C LYS A 98 -2.20 -10.17 -5.26
N ARG A 99 -1.19 -9.41 -5.69
CA ARG A 99 -0.22 -8.76 -4.79
C ARG A 99 -0.83 -7.52 -4.15
N TRP A 100 -0.54 -7.36 -2.86
CA TRP A 100 -0.92 -6.22 -2.07
C TRP A 100 0.30 -5.66 -1.33
N GLU A 101 0.30 -4.36 -1.07
CA GLU A 101 1.34 -3.74 -0.26
C GLU A 101 0.76 -2.59 0.57
N VAL A 102 1.21 -2.45 1.82
CA VAL A 102 0.88 -1.30 2.65
C VAL A 102 1.87 -0.17 2.41
N LYS A 103 1.36 1.00 2.01
CA LYS A 103 2.15 2.22 1.80
C LYS A 103 1.83 3.25 2.87
N ILE A 104 2.82 3.62 3.67
CA ILE A 104 2.67 4.65 4.71
C ILE A 104 3.25 5.97 4.20
N CYS A 105 2.43 7.01 4.17
CA CYS A 105 2.79 8.31 3.60
C CYS A 105 2.37 9.46 4.51
N LYS A 106 3.25 10.44 4.67
CA LYS A 106 2.93 11.65 5.43
C LYS A 106 1.97 12.53 4.62
N ASN A 107 1.01 13.15 5.29
CA ASN A 107 -0.03 13.99 4.70
C ASN A 107 -0.88 13.21 3.68
N SER A 108 -1.40 13.85 2.65
CA SER A 108 -2.48 13.32 1.79
C SER A 108 -2.02 12.59 0.51
N GLY A 109 -0.72 12.53 0.23
CA GLY A 109 -0.19 11.97 -1.00
C GLY A 109 0.24 10.51 -0.85
N LEU A 110 0.40 9.82 -1.99
CA LEU A 110 1.20 8.61 -2.10
C LEU A 110 2.46 8.96 -2.92
N THR A 111 3.63 8.72 -2.34
CA THR A 111 4.91 8.76 -3.05
C THR A 111 5.60 7.42 -2.86
N ILE A 112 5.93 6.76 -3.95
CA ILE A 112 6.61 5.46 -3.94
C ILE A 112 8.03 5.60 -4.50
N ASN A 113 8.94 4.77 -4.00
CA ASN A 113 10.21 4.53 -4.66
C ASN A 113 10.01 3.38 -5.66
N GLN A 114 10.01 3.69 -6.95
CA GLN A 114 9.85 2.70 -8.00
C GLN A 114 11.19 2.00 -8.30
N SER A 115 11.62 1.13 -7.40
CA SER A 115 12.73 0.19 -7.63
C SER A 115 12.31 -1.04 -8.45
N ALA A 116 11.01 -1.34 -8.49
CA ALA A 116 10.42 -2.45 -9.24
C ALA A 116 9.32 -1.98 -10.23
N ILE A 117 8.93 -2.84 -11.16
CA ILE A 117 7.84 -2.58 -12.11
C ILE A 117 6.51 -2.58 -11.36
N ILE A 118 5.68 -1.56 -11.60
CA ILE A 118 4.31 -1.45 -11.07
C ILE A 118 3.40 -2.16 -12.08
N ASP A 119 2.88 -3.33 -11.71
CA ASP A 119 2.10 -4.20 -12.61
C ASP A 119 0.86 -4.79 -11.92
N GLY A 120 -0.17 -3.95 -11.79
CA GLY A 120 -1.50 -4.37 -11.36
C GLY A 120 -1.64 -4.83 -9.91
N GLU A 121 -0.67 -4.44 -9.08
CA GLU A 121 -0.70 -4.61 -7.63
C GLU A 121 -1.69 -3.65 -6.95
N ASN A 122 -2.19 -4.03 -5.78
CA ASN A 122 -3.09 -3.19 -5.00
C ASN A 122 -2.34 -2.56 -3.81
N TYR A 123 -2.58 -1.30 -3.53
CA TYR A 123 -1.96 -0.65 -2.37
C TYR A 123 -2.99 -0.29 -1.31
N ILE A 124 -2.69 -0.61 -0.06
CA ILE A 124 -3.37 -0.04 1.11
C ILE A 124 -2.55 1.17 1.53
N VAL A 125 -3.06 2.36 1.27
CA VAL A 125 -2.34 3.60 1.54
C VAL A 125 -2.83 4.21 2.84
N VAL A 126 -1.89 4.43 3.75
CA VAL A 126 -2.11 5.07 5.05
C VAL A 126 -1.49 6.45 5.04
N ASN A 127 -2.34 7.46 5.13
CA ASN A 127 -1.95 8.85 5.30
C ASN A 127 -1.95 9.24 6.77
N TYR A 128 -0.87 9.85 7.25
CA TYR A 128 -0.74 10.30 8.63
C TYR A 128 -0.16 11.71 8.77
N LYS A 129 -0.42 12.36 9.92
CA LYS A 129 0.15 13.64 10.35
C LYS A 129 0.77 13.50 11.74
N ASP A 130 1.48 14.53 12.20
CA ASP A 130 1.96 14.66 13.59
C ASP A 130 2.67 13.39 14.11
N ASN A 131 3.47 12.79 13.23
CA ASN A 131 4.24 11.55 13.42
C ASN A 131 3.43 10.26 13.66
N SER A 132 2.16 10.32 14.04
CA SER A 132 1.40 9.13 14.44
C SER A 132 -0.13 9.22 14.31
N SER A 133 -0.68 10.32 13.81
CA SER A 133 -2.14 10.48 13.69
C SER A 133 -2.62 10.09 12.31
N VAL A 134 -3.42 9.02 12.21
CA VAL A 134 -3.98 8.54 10.94
C VAL A 134 -5.05 9.51 10.42
N LYS A 135 -4.78 10.08 9.25
CA LYS A 135 -5.64 11.03 8.53
C LYS A 135 -6.62 10.32 7.61
N LYS A 136 -6.13 9.38 6.80
CA LYS A 136 -6.91 8.74 5.75
C LYS A 136 -6.35 7.36 5.47
N ILE A 137 -7.22 6.40 5.19
CA ILE A 137 -6.85 5.09 4.66
C ILE A 137 -7.64 4.88 3.38
N TRP A 138 -6.94 4.51 2.31
CA TRP A 138 -7.55 4.31 1.01
C TRP A 138 -6.81 3.23 0.23
N ILE A 139 -7.51 2.62 -0.71
CA ILE A 139 -6.99 1.57 -1.57
C ILE A 139 -6.69 2.16 -2.94
N LEU A 140 -5.52 1.87 -3.49
CA LEU A 140 -5.25 2.01 -4.92
C LEU A 140 -5.40 0.64 -5.58
N TRP A 141 -6.45 0.46 -6.36
CA TRP A 141 -6.74 -0.77 -7.07
C TRP A 141 -5.98 -0.85 -8.38
N ASN A 142 -5.35 -2.00 -8.66
CA ASN A 142 -4.71 -2.32 -9.93
C ASN A 142 -3.75 -1.21 -10.38
N ALA A 143 -2.74 -0.92 -9.56
CA ALA A 143 -1.78 0.15 -9.77
C ALA A 143 -1.09 0.01 -11.13
N GLN A 144 -1.01 1.12 -11.86
CA GLN A 144 -0.42 1.19 -13.18
C GLN A 144 0.63 2.31 -13.25
N GLY A 145 1.58 2.17 -14.17
CA GLY A 145 2.64 3.15 -14.36
C GLY A 145 2.14 4.57 -14.65
N ASN A 146 1.01 4.73 -15.35
CA ASN A 146 0.38 6.03 -15.67
C ASN A 146 -0.36 6.68 -14.48
N PHE A 147 -0.57 5.95 -13.37
CA PHE A 147 -1.13 6.51 -12.14
C PHE A 147 -0.11 7.33 -11.34
N PHE A 148 1.14 7.38 -11.78
CA PHE A 148 2.21 8.10 -11.09
C PHE A 148 2.89 9.09 -12.02
N THR A 149 3.40 10.18 -11.45
CA THR A 149 4.22 11.17 -12.17
C THR A 149 5.37 10.51 -12.92
N ALA A 150 5.83 11.09 -14.02
CA ALA A 150 6.99 10.58 -14.75
C ALA A 150 8.23 10.42 -13.84
N LYS A 151 9.04 9.39 -14.11
CA LYS A 151 10.28 9.15 -13.39
C LYS A 151 11.26 10.29 -13.69
N ARG A 152 11.86 10.86 -12.64
CA ARG A 152 12.92 11.87 -12.79
C ARG A 152 14.26 11.16 -12.99
N SER A 153 15.16 11.74 -13.78
CA SER A 153 16.48 11.15 -14.10
C SER A 153 17.30 10.78 -12.85
N ASN A 154 17.20 11.58 -11.79
CA ASN A 154 17.99 11.41 -10.57
C ASN A 154 17.19 10.84 -9.38
N SER A 155 15.98 10.31 -9.62
CA SER A 155 15.16 9.77 -8.53
C SER A 155 14.21 8.69 -8.98
N ASN A 156 14.14 7.62 -8.20
CA ASN A 156 13.12 6.59 -8.31
C ASN A 156 11.81 7.00 -7.63
N ALA A 157 11.75 8.15 -6.94
CA ALA A 157 10.54 8.62 -6.29
C ALA A 157 9.52 9.10 -7.33
N ARG A 158 8.29 8.58 -7.24
CA ARG A 158 7.15 8.97 -8.07
C ARG A 158 5.95 9.22 -7.18
N SER A 159 5.21 10.29 -7.47
CA SER A 159 4.01 10.65 -6.72
C SER A 159 2.77 10.25 -7.49
N ILE A 160 1.68 9.97 -6.79
CA ILE A 160 0.41 9.64 -7.44
C ILE A 160 -0.12 10.82 -8.25
N ASP A 161 -0.58 10.52 -9.47
CA ASP A 161 -1.32 11.42 -10.33
C ASP A 161 -2.81 11.21 -10.08
N ASN A 162 -3.41 12.12 -9.32
CA ASN A 162 -4.82 12.06 -8.96
C ASN A 162 -5.75 12.07 -10.18
N LYS A 163 -5.35 12.66 -11.31
CA LYS A 163 -6.22 12.73 -12.50
C LYS A 163 -6.42 11.34 -13.09
N ASN A 164 -5.33 10.58 -13.23
CA ASN A 164 -5.35 9.27 -13.88
C ASN A 164 -5.72 8.13 -12.93
N SER A 165 -5.52 8.30 -11.62
CA SER A 165 -5.77 7.25 -10.62
C SER A 165 -7.13 7.34 -9.93
N LYS A 166 -7.88 8.45 -10.08
CA LYS A 166 -9.09 8.73 -9.28
C LYS A 166 -10.12 7.59 -9.27
N GLN A 167 -10.35 6.96 -10.42
CA GLN A 167 -11.35 5.89 -10.56
C GLN A 167 -10.93 4.58 -9.88
N ASN A 168 -9.64 4.45 -9.56
CA ASN A 168 -9.04 3.30 -8.92
C ASN A 168 -8.81 3.52 -7.42
N ILE A 169 -9.23 4.68 -6.88
CA ILE A 169 -9.06 5.02 -5.48
C ILE A 169 -10.37 4.77 -4.73
N GLU A 170 -10.31 3.92 -3.71
CA GLU A 170 -11.40 3.70 -2.77
C GLU A 170 -10.99 4.20 -1.39
N VAL A 171 -11.74 5.15 -0.82
CA VAL A 171 -11.48 5.63 0.54
C VAL A 171 -12.25 4.77 1.53
N ILE A 172 -11.52 4.10 2.43
CA ILE A 172 -12.12 3.22 3.46
C ILE A 172 -12.10 3.84 4.86
N TYR A 173 -11.31 4.90 5.06
CA TYR A 173 -11.34 5.71 6.27
C TYR A 173 -10.90 7.14 5.98
N ASN A 174 -11.58 8.10 6.59
CA ASN A 174 -11.19 9.50 6.58
C ASN A 174 -11.45 10.10 7.97
N GLU A 175 -10.43 10.74 8.56
CA GLU A 175 -10.56 11.54 9.77
C GLU A 175 -11.56 12.67 9.48
N LYS A 176 -12.63 12.76 10.28
CA LYS A 176 -13.62 13.84 10.19
C LYS A 176 -13.05 15.16 10.68
#